data_AF-A0A522D8H7-F1
#
_entry.id   AF-A0A522D8H7-F1
#
_cell.length_a   1.000
_cell.length_b   1.000
_cell.length_c   1.000
_cell.angle_alpha   90.00
_cell.angle_beta   90.00
_cell.angle_gamma   90.00
#
_symmetry.space_group_name_H-M   'P 1'
#
loop_
_entity.id
_entity.type
_entity.pdbx_description
1 polymer ?
#
loop_
_entity_poly.entity_id
_entity_poly.type
_entity_poly.pdbx_seq_one_letter_code
_entity_poly.pdbx_strand_id
1 'polypeptide(L)'
;MEVARSAFTREYHGDRADQEPGMILDFLKKILLVDILKGLAITLKFYFSPKVTFQFPERVKTPRARFRGILRLHRDEQGEPLCIACRLCQRTCPEDCFDIEGKKTDRMRPVKFDWKLYRCTFCGLCVEVCPTSAIRFSREFRLSTTDKGTLFFDLAHMYEDFDLQARFHGGKEEV
;
A
#
# COMPACT_ATOMS: atom_id res chain seq x y z
N MET A 1 9.57 -16.21 2.50
CA MET A 1 9.76 -14.88 1.88
C MET A 1 11.21 -14.68 1.41
N GLU A 2 11.91 -15.76 1.04
CA GLU A 2 13.36 -15.76 0.77
C GLU A 2 13.73 -16.01 -0.70
N VAL A 3 12.80 -16.44 -1.55
CA VAL A 3 13.11 -16.94 -2.90
C VAL A 3 13.30 -15.83 -3.95
N ALA A 4 13.04 -14.56 -3.60
CA ALA A 4 13.07 -13.45 -4.56
C ALA A 4 14.22 -12.45 -4.36
N ARG A 5 15.06 -12.62 -3.32
CA ARG A 5 16.17 -11.68 -3.04
C ARG A 5 17.50 -12.06 -3.69
N SER A 6 17.71 -13.32 -4.04
CA SER A 6 18.98 -13.81 -4.56
C SER A 6 19.14 -13.63 -6.08
N ALA A 7 18.07 -13.32 -6.82
CA ALA A 7 18.14 -13.16 -8.28
C ALA A 7 18.41 -11.71 -8.74
N PHE A 8 18.12 -10.71 -7.90
CA PHE A 8 18.21 -9.28 -8.29
C PHE A 8 19.47 -8.58 -7.74
N THR A 9 20.13 -9.17 -6.74
CA THR A 9 21.38 -8.63 -6.15
C THR A 9 22.62 -9.32 -6.70
N ARG A 10 22.50 -10.09 -7.79
CA ARG A 10 23.69 -10.51 -8.51
C ARG A 10 24.24 -9.27 -9.18
N GLU A 11 25.20 -8.67 -8.50
CA GLU A 11 26.06 -7.61 -8.97
C GLU A 11 26.24 -7.80 -10.47
N TYR A 12 25.85 -6.79 -11.24
CA TYR A 12 26.57 -6.48 -12.48
C TYR A 12 28.00 -6.10 -12.07
N HIS A 13 28.74 -7.05 -11.51
CA HIS A 13 30.16 -7.10 -11.66
C HIS A 13 30.32 -7.19 -13.17
N GLY A 14 30.68 -6.06 -13.76
CA GLY A 14 31.18 -6.03 -15.11
C GLY A 14 32.31 -7.05 -15.14
N ASP A 15 32.01 -8.21 -15.71
CA ASP A 15 33.00 -9.14 -16.22
C ASP A 15 33.73 -8.39 -17.35
N ARG A 16 34.61 -7.45 -16.96
CA ARG A 16 35.79 -7.00 -17.73
C ARG A 16 36.76 -8.17 -17.76
N ALA A 17 36.31 -9.29 -18.33
CA ALA A 17 37.11 -10.47 -18.60
C ALA A 17 37.12 -10.73 -20.11
N ASP A 18 37.10 -9.67 -20.89
CA ASP A 18 37.64 -9.60 -22.24
C ASP A 18 39.17 -9.52 -22.15
N GLN A 19 39.78 -10.62 -21.69
CA GLN A 19 41.20 -10.87 -21.89
C GLN A 19 41.39 -11.27 -23.36
N GLU A 20 42.02 -10.35 -24.10
CA GLU A 20 42.39 -10.36 -25.53
C GLU A 20 42.68 -11.75 -26.13
N PRO A 21 41.90 -12.25 -27.11
CA PRO A 21 42.29 -13.37 -27.95
C PRO A 21 42.39 -12.92 -29.42
N GLY A 22 43.57 -12.49 -29.86
CA GLY A 22 43.99 -12.40 -31.28
C GLY A 22 43.06 -11.66 -32.28
N MET A 23 43.60 -10.64 -32.95
CA MET A 23 42.94 -9.73 -33.91
C MET A 23 41.95 -10.35 -34.94
N ILE A 24 42.08 -11.64 -35.28
CA ILE A 24 41.22 -12.38 -36.22
C ILE A 24 39.99 -13.00 -35.53
N LEU A 25 40.12 -13.44 -34.27
CA LEU A 25 39.06 -14.08 -33.49
C LEU A 25 38.00 -13.08 -33.03
N ASP A 26 38.41 -11.84 -32.72
CA ASP A 26 37.49 -10.76 -32.35
C ASP A 26 36.69 -10.24 -33.55
N PHE A 27 37.28 -10.22 -34.75
CA PHE A 27 36.56 -9.86 -35.97
C PHE A 27 35.53 -10.94 -36.33
N LEU A 28 35.85 -12.23 -36.13
CA LEU A 28 34.90 -13.34 -36.30
C LEU A 28 33.79 -13.33 -35.25
N LYS A 29 34.09 -13.07 -33.96
CA LYS A 29 33.07 -12.96 -32.91
C LYS A 29 32.10 -11.81 -33.16
N LYS A 30 32.60 -10.68 -33.70
CA LYS A 30 31.79 -9.52 -34.09
C LYS A 30 30.95 -9.79 -35.35
N ILE A 31 31.49 -10.48 -36.36
CA ILE A 31 30.75 -10.89 -37.57
C ILE A 31 29.69 -11.97 -37.26
N LEU A 32 29.98 -12.89 -36.34
CA LEU A 32 29.10 -14.00 -35.94
C LEU A 32 28.07 -13.60 -34.85
N LEU A 33 27.91 -12.31 -34.56
CA LEU A 33 26.89 -11.75 -33.65
C LEU A 33 26.75 -12.54 -32.32
N VAL A 34 27.87 -13.00 -31.76
CA VAL A 34 27.89 -13.88 -30.59
C VAL A 34 27.21 -13.23 -29.37
N ASP A 35 27.32 -11.91 -29.25
CA ASP A 35 26.70 -11.16 -28.15
C ASP A 35 25.16 -11.09 -28.27
N ILE A 36 24.61 -11.09 -29.49
CA ILE A 36 23.16 -11.15 -29.72
C ILE A 36 22.63 -12.54 -29.37
N LEU A 37 23.37 -13.61 -29.70
CA LEU A 37 23.01 -14.97 -29.30
C LEU A 37 23.07 -15.16 -27.78
N LYS A 38 24.08 -14.60 -27.11
CA LYS A 38 24.15 -14.59 -25.63
C LYS A 38 22.98 -13.83 -25.02
N GLY A 39 22.60 -12.68 -25.58
CA GLY A 39 21.41 -11.93 -25.16
C GLY A 39 20.12 -12.73 -25.34
N LEU A 40 19.93 -13.35 -26.51
CA LEU A 40 18.76 -14.19 -26.80
C LEU A 40 18.69 -15.40 -25.87
N ALA A 41 19.82 -16.04 -25.54
CA ALA A 41 19.86 -17.15 -24.60
C ALA A 41 19.35 -16.76 -23.19
N ILE A 42 19.66 -15.55 -22.73
CA ILE A 42 19.14 -15.02 -21.45
C ILE A 42 17.63 -14.79 -21.55
N THR A 43 17.13 -14.19 -22.64
CA THR A 43 15.68 -13.99 -22.83
C THR A 43 14.92 -15.31 -22.88
N LEU A 44 15.49 -16.34 -23.53
CA LEU A 44 14.89 -17.68 -23.60
C LEU A 44 14.83 -18.32 -22.20
N LYS A 45 15.88 -18.14 -21.38
CA LYS A 45 15.88 -18.58 -19.99
C LYS A 45 14.77 -17.93 -19.16
N PHE A 46 14.53 -16.62 -19.34
CA PHE A 46 13.43 -15.93 -18.67
C PHE A 46 12.05 -16.34 -19.19
N TYR A 47 11.91 -16.69 -20.48
CA TYR A 47 10.65 -17.16 -21.06
C TYR A 47 10.13 -18.45 -20.39
N PHE A 48 11.03 -19.38 -20.03
CA PHE A 48 10.68 -20.62 -19.34
C PHE A 48 10.64 -20.50 -17.81
N SER A 49 10.92 -19.33 -17.24
CA SER A 49 10.88 -19.11 -15.79
C SER A 49 9.43 -18.91 -15.30
N PRO A 50 9.12 -19.29 -14.04
CA PRO A 50 7.78 -19.10 -13.49
C PRO A 50 7.39 -17.61 -13.43
N LYS A 51 6.15 -17.30 -13.82
CA LYS A 51 5.62 -15.94 -13.84
C LYS A 51 5.32 -15.46 -12.41
N VAL A 52 5.77 -14.25 -12.08
CA VAL A 52 5.56 -13.61 -10.76
C VAL A 52 4.20 -12.88 -10.68
N THR A 53 3.48 -12.78 -11.80
CA THR A 53 2.22 -12.04 -11.92
C THR A 53 1.07 -12.76 -11.22
N PHE A 54 0.24 -12.00 -10.50
CA PHE A 54 -1.06 -12.44 -9.98
C PHE A 54 -2.17 -11.92 -10.89
N GLN A 55 -3.24 -12.69 -11.05
CA GLN A 55 -4.44 -12.25 -11.78
C GLN A 55 -5.29 -11.41 -10.83
N PHE A 56 -5.36 -10.10 -11.08
CA PHE A 56 -6.29 -9.20 -10.40
C PHE A 56 -7.55 -9.10 -11.26
N PRO A 57 -8.77 -9.19 -10.71
CA PRO A 57 -9.14 -9.06 -9.29
C PRO A 57 -9.23 -10.35 -8.46
N GLU A 58 -9.07 -11.53 -9.05
CA GLU A 58 -9.35 -12.82 -8.39
C GLU A 58 -8.35 -13.16 -7.29
N ARG A 59 -7.07 -12.79 -7.47
CA ARG A 59 -6.01 -12.99 -6.48
C ARG A 59 -5.42 -11.65 -6.06
N VAL A 60 -5.77 -11.23 -4.85
CA VAL A 60 -5.25 -10.01 -4.23
C VAL A 60 -4.20 -10.35 -3.19
N LYS A 61 -3.08 -9.62 -3.20
CA LYS A 61 -2.05 -9.73 -2.18
C LYS A 61 -2.53 -9.05 -0.90
N THR A 62 -2.41 -9.74 0.23
CA THR A 62 -2.73 -9.16 1.53
C THR A 62 -1.80 -7.98 1.84
N PRO A 63 -2.36 -6.79 2.14
CA PRO A 63 -1.56 -5.64 2.56
C PRO A 63 -0.78 -5.96 3.85
N ARG A 64 0.39 -5.34 4.01
CA ARG A 64 1.18 -5.47 5.24
C ARG A 64 0.43 -4.84 6.43
N ALA A 65 0.78 -5.24 7.65
CA ALA A 65 0.15 -4.71 8.86
C ALA A 65 0.20 -3.18 9.01
N ARG A 66 1.24 -2.52 8.46
CA ARG A 66 1.42 -1.05 8.49
C ARG A 66 0.93 -0.35 7.22
N PHE A 67 0.09 -1.02 6.42
CA PHE A 67 -0.48 -0.42 5.22
C PHE A 67 -1.40 0.75 5.61
N ARG A 68 -1.37 1.81 4.79
CA ARG A 68 -2.13 3.04 5.00
C ARG A 68 -3.28 3.09 3.99
N GLY A 69 -4.43 2.55 4.36
CA GLY A 69 -5.65 2.57 3.56
C GLY A 69 -6.60 3.70 3.96
N ILE A 70 -7.89 3.45 3.87
CA ILE A 70 -8.92 4.38 4.35
C ILE A 70 -8.86 4.57 5.88
N LEU A 71 -9.14 5.77 6.38
CA LEU A 71 -9.21 6.05 7.82
C LEU A 71 -10.59 5.71 8.36
N ARG A 72 -10.63 5.10 9.55
CA ARG A 72 -11.85 4.81 10.29
C ARG A 72 -11.70 5.16 11.77
N LEU A 73 -12.83 5.42 12.41
CA LEU A 73 -12.93 5.62 13.85
C LEU A 73 -13.36 4.33 14.52
N HIS A 74 -12.62 3.91 15.54
CA HIS A 74 -12.91 2.70 16.28
C HIS A 74 -13.71 2.97 17.56
N ARG A 75 -14.47 1.96 17.96
CA ARG A 75 -15.16 1.86 19.23
C ARG A 75 -14.35 0.98 20.18
N ASP A 76 -14.58 1.17 21.48
CA ASP A 76 -14.05 0.31 22.53
C ASP A 76 -14.78 -1.05 22.54
N GLU A 77 -14.29 -2.02 23.34
CA GLU A 77 -14.91 -3.34 23.52
C GLU A 77 -16.36 -3.24 24.02
N GLN A 78 -16.69 -2.16 24.73
CA GLN A 78 -18.04 -1.85 25.24
C GLN A 78 -18.94 -1.14 24.22
N GLY A 79 -18.44 -0.89 22.99
CA GLY A 79 -19.19 -0.23 21.91
C GLY A 79 -19.20 1.30 21.95
N GLU A 80 -18.54 1.90 22.94
CA GLU A 80 -18.40 3.35 23.11
C GLU A 80 -17.34 3.94 22.16
N PRO A 81 -17.58 5.12 21.56
CA PRO A 81 -16.60 5.75 20.66
C PRO A 81 -15.33 6.17 21.41
N LEU A 82 -14.16 5.76 20.90
CA LEU A 82 -12.86 6.13 21.49
C LEU A 82 -12.47 7.60 21.26
N CYS A 83 -13.11 8.25 20.29
CA CYS A 83 -12.80 9.64 19.95
C CYS A 83 -13.36 10.60 21.00
N ILE A 84 -12.46 11.39 21.60
CA ILE A 84 -12.80 12.41 22.62
C ILE A 84 -12.92 13.83 22.04
N ALA A 85 -12.99 13.98 20.72
CA ALA A 85 -13.07 15.26 20.00
C ALA A 85 -12.01 16.31 20.43
N CYS A 86 -10.77 15.86 20.67
CA CYS A 86 -9.66 16.73 21.09
C CYS A 86 -9.12 17.65 19.98
N ARG A 87 -9.48 17.40 18.71
CA ARG A 87 -9.06 18.16 17.51
C ARG A 87 -7.55 18.17 17.22
N LEU A 88 -6.77 17.28 17.84
CA LEU A 88 -5.33 17.16 17.53
C LEU A 88 -5.09 16.71 16.09
N CYS A 89 -5.89 15.77 15.58
CA CYS A 89 -5.81 15.31 14.19
C CYS A 89 -6.11 16.40 13.16
N GLN A 90 -7.04 17.32 13.46
CA GLN A 90 -7.32 18.48 12.62
C GLN A 90 -6.14 19.44 12.59
N ARG A 91 -5.59 19.83 13.75
CA ARG A 91 -4.45 20.75 13.85
C ARG A 91 -3.15 20.21 13.22
N THR A 92 -2.96 18.90 13.26
CA THR A 92 -1.73 18.26 12.76
C THR A 92 -1.82 17.94 11.26
N CYS A 93 -3.01 18.01 10.65
CA CYS A 93 -3.17 17.70 9.25
C CYS A 93 -2.56 18.80 8.37
N PRO A 94 -1.57 18.49 7.50
CA PRO A 94 -0.95 19.51 6.64
C PRO A 94 -1.90 20.08 5.59
N GLU A 95 -2.91 19.30 5.18
CA GLU A 95 -3.88 19.64 4.13
C GLU A 95 -5.25 20.08 4.67
N ASP A 96 -5.38 20.19 6.00
CA ASP A 96 -6.63 20.52 6.70
C ASP A 96 -7.85 19.72 6.19
N CYS A 97 -7.71 18.38 6.18
CA CYS A 97 -8.72 17.47 5.65
C CYS A 97 -9.92 17.24 6.59
N PHE A 98 -9.82 17.65 7.85
CA PHE A 98 -10.77 17.29 8.90
C PHE A 98 -11.52 18.52 9.41
N ASP A 99 -12.83 18.39 9.59
CA ASP A 99 -13.63 19.36 10.34
C ASP A 99 -14.32 18.65 11.51
N ILE A 100 -13.92 19.00 12.73
CA ILE A 100 -14.31 18.26 13.94
C ILE A 100 -14.97 19.21 14.93
N GLU A 101 -16.20 18.89 15.28
CA GLU A 101 -16.94 19.56 16.34
C GLU A 101 -17.28 18.58 17.44
N GLY A 102 -16.95 18.95 18.68
CA GLY A 102 -17.28 18.17 19.86
C GLY A 102 -18.25 18.91 20.76
N LYS A 103 -19.17 18.17 21.37
CA LYS A 103 -20.10 18.68 22.39
C LYS A 103 -19.87 17.90 23.68
N LYS A 104 -19.90 18.62 24.79
CA LYS A 104 -19.84 18.03 26.12
C LYS A 104 -21.28 17.72 26.55
N THR A 105 -21.63 16.44 26.60
CA THR A 105 -22.88 15.98 27.23
C THR A 105 -22.54 15.44 28.61
N ASP A 106 -21.98 14.24 28.69
CA ASP A 106 -21.46 13.62 29.92
C ASP A 106 -19.92 13.51 29.81
N ARG A 107 -19.47 12.90 28.70
CA ARG A 107 -18.09 12.93 28.22
C ARG A 107 -17.99 13.79 26.97
N MET A 108 -16.78 14.26 26.65
CA MET A 108 -16.53 14.99 25.41
C MET A 108 -16.65 14.01 24.23
N ARG A 109 -17.62 14.23 23.34
CA ARG A 109 -17.87 13.36 22.18
C ARG A 109 -17.93 14.17 20.88
N PRO A 110 -17.51 13.59 19.74
CA PRO A 110 -17.67 14.23 18.44
C PRO A 110 -19.15 14.25 18.04
N VAL A 111 -19.65 15.43 17.69
CA VAL A 111 -20.96 15.63 17.06
C VAL A 111 -20.81 15.65 15.54
N LYS A 112 -19.70 16.20 15.07
CA LYS A 112 -19.34 16.30 13.66
C LYS A 112 -17.91 15.85 13.47
N PHE A 113 -17.68 15.03 12.45
CA PHE A 113 -16.37 14.59 12.05
C PHE A 113 -16.42 14.39 10.55
N ASP A 114 -16.06 15.44 9.83
CA ASP A 114 -16.10 15.45 8.38
C ASP A 114 -14.68 15.26 7.87
N TRP A 115 -14.49 14.23 7.06
CA TRP A 115 -13.20 13.93 6.45
C TRP A 115 -13.28 14.04 4.92
N LYS A 116 -12.48 14.97 4.39
CA LYS A 116 -12.34 15.22 2.96
C LYS A 116 -11.25 14.30 2.39
N LEU A 117 -11.63 13.10 1.96
CA LEU A 117 -10.69 12.12 1.39
C LEU A 117 -9.96 12.67 0.16
N TYR A 118 -10.64 13.47 -0.66
CA TYR A 118 -10.06 14.03 -1.90
C TYR A 118 -8.88 15.00 -1.68
N ARG A 119 -8.62 15.48 -0.45
CA ARG A 119 -7.41 16.25 -0.11
C ARG A 119 -6.37 15.45 0.67
N CYS A 120 -6.72 14.25 1.13
CA CYS A 120 -5.88 13.50 2.05
C CYS A 120 -4.68 12.87 1.33
N THR A 121 -3.48 13.08 1.86
CA THR A 121 -2.22 12.51 1.34
C THR A 121 -1.83 11.18 2.00
N PHE A 122 -2.68 10.64 2.88
CA PHE A 122 -2.41 9.40 3.65
C PHE A 122 -1.08 9.41 4.43
N CYS A 123 -0.68 10.59 4.94
CA CYS A 123 0.59 10.78 5.65
C CYS A 123 0.67 10.06 7.01
N GLY A 124 -0.47 9.78 7.66
CA GLY A 124 -0.56 9.04 8.92
C GLY A 124 -0.35 9.83 10.20
N LEU A 125 -0.08 11.12 10.12
CA LEU A 125 0.12 11.98 11.29
C LEU A 125 -1.09 12.01 12.23
N CYS A 126 -2.31 11.94 11.67
CA CYS A 126 -3.55 11.91 12.46
C CYS A 126 -3.69 10.67 13.35
N VAL A 127 -3.13 9.52 12.93
CA VAL A 127 -3.14 8.27 13.69
C VAL A 127 -2.09 8.32 14.81
N GLU A 128 -0.89 8.83 14.51
CA GLU A 128 0.21 8.92 15.46
C GLU A 128 -0.07 9.94 16.57
N VAL A 129 -0.72 11.06 16.25
CA VAL A 129 -1.02 12.13 17.22
C VAL A 129 -2.25 11.81 18.09
N CYS A 130 -3.00 10.76 17.78
CA CYS A 130 -4.25 10.48 18.48
C CYS A 130 -3.99 9.87 19.86
N PRO A 131 -4.33 10.56 20.98
CA PRO A 131 -3.99 10.09 22.32
C PRO A 131 -4.77 8.83 22.73
N THR A 132 -5.98 8.65 22.20
CA THR A 132 -6.83 7.49 22.47
C THR A 132 -6.75 6.44 21.36
N SER A 133 -5.89 6.64 20.35
CA SER A 133 -5.78 5.76 19.17
C SER A 133 -7.14 5.44 18.51
N ALA A 134 -8.05 6.43 18.52
CA ALA A 134 -9.41 6.32 18.01
C ALA A 134 -9.46 6.25 16.48
N ILE A 135 -8.59 6.98 15.78
CA ILE A 135 -8.50 6.96 14.33
C ILE A 135 -7.38 6.01 13.89
N ARG A 136 -7.67 5.08 12.97
CA ARG A 136 -6.69 4.12 12.46
C ARG A 136 -6.85 3.91 10.96
N PHE A 137 -5.79 3.42 10.33
CA PHE A 137 -5.83 2.99 8.95
C PHE A 137 -6.43 1.59 8.83
N SER A 138 -7.39 1.45 7.92
CA SER A 138 -7.86 0.17 7.41
C SER A 138 -6.89 -0.38 6.34
N ARG A 139 -7.07 -1.65 5.99
CA ARG A 139 -6.36 -2.33 4.91
C ARG A 139 -7.05 -2.21 3.56
N GLU A 140 -8.22 -1.59 3.49
CA GLU A 140 -8.92 -1.37 2.22
C GLU A 140 -8.20 -0.29 1.40
N PHE A 141 -7.98 -0.61 0.12
CA PHE A 141 -7.24 0.23 -0.83
C PHE A 141 -8.08 0.58 -2.07
N ARG A 142 -9.25 -0.06 -2.26
CA ARG A 142 -10.16 0.19 -3.39
C ARG A 142 -11.09 1.35 -3.04
N LEU A 143 -10.57 2.56 -3.22
CA LEU A 143 -11.28 3.81 -2.93
C LEU A 143 -11.70 4.57 -4.19
N SER A 144 -11.56 3.94 -5.36
CA SER A 144 -11.90 4.56 -6.64
C SER A 144 -13.41 4.76 -6.73
N THR A 145 -13.82 6.01 -6.89
CA THR A 145 -15.22 6.39 -7.13
C THR A 145 -15.29 7.33 -8.32
N THR A 146 -16.46 7.39 -8.96
CA THR A 146 -16.70 8.28 -10.11
C THR A 146 -17.05 9.69 -9.63
N ASP A 147 -17.77 9.81 -8.51
CA ASP A 147 -18.31 11.08 -8.01
C ASP A 147 -17.47 11.66 -6.88
N LYS A 148 -17.14 12.95 -6.96
CA LYS A 148 -16.39 13.65 -5.90
C LYS A 148 -17.14 13.67 -4.56
N GLY A 149 -18.47 13.73 -4.57
CA GLY A 149 -19.28 13.76 -3.35
C GLY A 149 -19.10 12.51 -2.47
N THR A 150 -18.78 11.36 -3.07
CA THR A 150 -18.54 10.10 -2.35
C THR A 150 -17.19 10.04 -1.62
N LEU A 151 -16.29 11.00 -1.91
CA LEU A 151 -14.99 11.15 -1.24
C LEU A 151 -15.08 12.07 -0.01
N PHE A 152 -16.30 12.32 0.47
CA PHE A 152 -16.57 13.05 1.69
C PHE A 152 -17.19 12.09 2.70
N PHE A 153 -16.56 11.95 3.86
CA PHE A 153 -16.99 11.01 4.89
C PHE A 153 -17.48 11.77 6.11
N ASP A 154 -18.76 11.58 6.42
CA ASP A 154 -19.37 12.06 7.66
C ASP A 154 -19.03 11.14 8.85
N LEU A 155 -19.33 11.60 10.07
CA LEU A 155 -19.13 10.85 11.31
C LEU A 155 -19.74 9.44 11.26
N ALA A 156 -20.93 9.28 10.67
CA ALA A 156 -21.58 7.98 10.55
C ALA A 156 -20.74 7.02 9.69
N HIS A 157 -20.33 7.46 8.49
CA HIS A 157 -19.50 6.70 7.58
C HIS A 157 -18.11 6.39 8.18
N MET A 158 -17.60 7.22 9.08
CA MET A 158 -16.33 6.98 9.77
C MET A 158 -16.39 5.80 10.76
N TYR A 159 -17.56 5.51 11.33
CA TYR A 159 -17.81 4.36 12.22
C TYR A 159 -18.37 3.14 11.49
N GLU A 160 -18.65 3.24 10.19
CA GLU A 160 -18.96 2.07 9.39
C GLU A 160 -17.69 1.23 9.28
N ASP A 161 -17.61 0.24 10.15
CA ASP A 161 -16.61 -0.81 10.09
C ASP A 161 -16.86 -1.59 8.80
N PHE A 162 -16.16 -1.18 7.75
CA PHE A 162 -15.88 -2.03 6.60
C PHE A 162 -14.90 -3.11 7.07
N ASP A 163 -15.36 -4.01 7.94
CA ASP A 163 -14.79 -5.35 8.08
C ASP A 163 -15.20 -6.22 6.85
N LEU A 164 -15.24 -5.58 5.67
CA LEU A 164 -15.35 -6.19 4.35
C LEU A 164 -14.05 -6.90 3.96
N GLN A 165 -13.05 -6.91 4.85
CA GLN A 165 -12.06 -7.97 4.89
C GLN A 165 -12.77 -9.34 4.98
N ALA A 166 -13.78 -9.54 5.84
CA ALA A 166 -14.47 -10.83 5.96
C ALA A 166 -15.36 -11.19 4.75
N ARG A 167 -15.95 -10.19 4.07
CA ARG A 167 -16.84 -10.42 2.91
C ARG A 167 -16.11 -10.75 1.61
N PHE A 168 -14.83 -10.38 1.47
CA PHE A 168 -14.01 -10.71 0.29
C PHE A 168 -12.85 -11.67 0.60
N HIS A 169 -12.48 -11.87 1.87
CA HIS A 169 -11.65 -12.99 2.31
C HIS A 169 -12.51 -14.24 2.54
N GLY A 170 -13.23 -14.65 1.51
CA GLY A 170 -13.69 -16.04 1.34
C GLY A 170 -12.49 -16.96 1.06
N GLY A 171 -11.53 -17.01 1.99
CA GLY A 171 -10.25 -17.67 1.79
C GLY A 171 -9.34 -17.48 3.00
N LYS A 172 -9.76 -18.09 4.11
CA LYS A 172 -8.97 -18.48 5.29
C LYS A 172 -7.96 -17.46 5.83
N GLU A 173 -8.33 -16.92 6.97
CA GLU A 173 -7.43 -16.55 8.05
C GLU A 173 -6.64 -17.80 8.49
N GLU A 174 -5.50 -18.07 7.85
CA GLU A 174 -4.49 -19.01 8.34
C GLU A 174 -3.23 -18.21 8.70
N VAL A 175 -3.07 -17.99 10.01
CA VAL A 175 -1.76 -17.86 10.69
C VAL A 175 -1.23 -19.28 10.91
#